data_AF-A0A943DV30-F1
#
_entry.id   AF-A0A943DV30-F1
#
_cell.length_a   1.000
_cell.length_b   1.000
_cell.length_c   1.000
_cell.angle_alpha   90.00
_cell.angle_beta   90.00
_cell.angle_gamma   90.00
#
_symmetry.space_group_name_H-M   'P 1'
#
loop_
_entity.id
_entity.type
_entity.pdbx_description
1 polymer ?
#
loop_
_entity_poly.entity_id
_entity_poly.type
_entity_poly.pdbx_seq_one_letter_code
_entity_poly.pdbx_strand_id
1 'polypeptide(L)'
;MRKRIFAAVMALCVMCGFFVAASAQSVTRLSATSPFTGFIGSKPAIKSNVPALPTGKVTGSVRPPMRAEADAPVIYGSLITGDGLDLSAGVYSFPASSDLTLTPVNIWAKQPANAGGVYVNGKYYYFHYFDSSGALFTYFVVADASTWEILSSTRNRDIGPCTDLAYDPITETIYGCFSKSTKDGYLFGSVSKTGAVTQIAEMTNPLYTLACDVDGTLYAINSSGVLCTVDKENGKLTTVGSTGIRPDYVQSMTFDMASRRLFWAACTETSSGLYEIAPATGKATLIKKFDNGEEFCGIYTLSQGADAKAPGELADFKAEYDITTPDGVNVSLKMPAKAFDGTALSGKIDWIVSLDDKDLDLGEANPGETVTLSFSSGTVGMHTISAFARNSSGKGPQASERKWIGVDTPLPLENCKLTVSGD
;
A
#
# COMPACT_ATOMS: atom_id res chain seq x y z
N MET A 1 48.03 -35.14 17.60
CA MET A 1 46.59 -34.78 17.55
C MET A 1 46.11 -34.91 16.10
N ARG A 2 45.41 -35.99 15.77
CA ARG A 2 44.93 -36.33 14.42
C ARG A 2 43.42 -36.08 14.29
N LYS A 3 43.03 -35.70 13.07
CA LYS A 3 41.69 -35.36 12.57
C LYS A 3 40.70 -36.54 12.59
N ARG A 4 39.41 -36.19 12.77
CA ARG A 4 38.14 -36.70 12.15
C ARG A 4 37.81 -38.20 12.19
N ILE A 5 36.54 -38.54 12.45
CA ILE A 5 35.65 -39.40 11.64
C ILE A 5 34.20 -39.39 12.19
N PHE A 6 33.25 -39.31 11.26
CA PHE A 6 31.79 -39.49 11.34
C PHE A 6 31.39 -40.95 11.64
N ALA A 7 30.21 -41.22 12.23
CA ALA A 7 29.19 -42.13 11.67
C ALA A 7 27.99 -42.32 12.63
N ALA A 8 26.80 -42.26 12.03
CA ALA A 8 25.49 -42.55 12.61
C ALA A 8 25.19 -44.06 12.64
N VAL A 9 24.25 -44.49 13.49
CA VAL A 9 23.49 -45.73 13.27
C VAL A 9 22.01 -45.48 13.58
N MET A 10 21.20 -45.69 12.54
CA MET A 10 19.75 -45.81 12.55
C MET A 10 19.26 -46.99 13.39
N ALA A 11 18.08 -46.87 13.99
CA ALA A 11 17.19 -48.01 14.19
C ALA A 11 15.81 -47.67 13.59
N LEU A 12 15.50 -48.39 12.51
CA LEU A 12 14.23 -48.41 11.79
C LEU A 12 13.43 -49.61 12.33
N CYS A 13 12.20 -49.40 12.79
CA CYS A 13 11.21 -50.46 12.93
C CYS A 13 9.91 -50.03 12.25
N VAL A 14 9.69 -50.60 11.07
CA VAL A 14 8.42 -50.65 10.36
C VAL A 14 7.69 -51.90 10.85
N MET A 15 6.39 -51.80 11.16
CA MET A 15 5.45 -52.91 10.96
C MET A 15 4.00 -52.41 10.90
N CYS A 16 3.29 -53.01 9.94
CA CYS A 16 1.99 -52.70 9.38
C CYS A 16 0.79 -52.71 10.35
N GLY A 17 -0.11 -51.73 10.15
CA GLY A 17 -1.43 -51.98 9.55
C GLY A 17 -2.56 -52.48 10.45
N PHE A 18 -3.59 -51.65 10.64
CA PHE A 18 -5.00 -52.07 10.68
C PHE A 18 -5.89 -50.89 10.25
N PHE A 19 -6.68 -51.10 9.19
CA PHE A 19 -7.82 -50.27 8.81
C PHE A 19 -9.01 -50.61 9.71
N VAL A 20 -9.61 -49.61 10.36
CA VAL A 20 -11.02 -49.63 10.78
C VAL A 20 -11.59 -48.24 10.51
N ALA A 21 -12.74 -48.19 9.85
CA ALA A 21 -13.45 -46.97 9.51
C ALA A 21 -14.35 -46.47 10.65
N ALA A 22 -14.46 -45.14 10.70
CA ALA A 22 -15.55 -44.30 11.23
C ALA A 22 -15.86 -44.28 12.73
N SER A 23 -15.56 -43.14 13.36
CA SER A 23 -16.61 -42.31 13.99
C SER A 23 -16.19 -40.84 13.96
N ALA A 24 -17.11 -39.95 13.60
CA ALA A 24 -16.90 -38.52 13.57
C ALA A 24 -16.69 -37.99 14.99
N GLN A 25 -15.52 -37.44 15.29
CA GLN A 25 -15.29 -36.62 16.46
C GLN A 25 -14.97 -35.20 16.01
N SER A 26 -15.80 -34.29 16.46
CA SER A 26 -15.63 -32.84 16.38
C SER A 26 -14.25 -32.45 16.88
N VAL A 27 -13.36 -32.05 15.97
CA VAL A 27 -12.13 -31.36 16.32
C VAL A 27 -12.52 -29.95 16.73
N THR A 28 -12.71 -29.75 18.03
CA THR A 28 -12.68 -28.43 18.65
C THR A 28 -11.32 -27.84 18.31
N ARG A 29 -11.26 -26.90 17.36
CA ARG A 29 -10.04 -26.11 17.15
C ARG A 29 -9.76 -25.39 18.45
N LEU A 30 -8.67 -25.76 19.13
CA LEU A 30 -8.07 -24.91 20.15
C LEU A 30 -7.80 -23.56 19.49
N SER A 31 -8.49 -22.53 19.97
CA SER A 31 -8.16 -21.14 19.71
C SER A 31 -6.71 -20.93 20.13
N ALA A 32 -5.82 -20.78 19.14
CA ALA A 32 -4.49 -20.27 19.41
C ALA A 32 -4.67 -18.81 19.86
N THR A 33 -4.55 -18.58 21.16
CA THR A 33 -4.43 -17.24 21.73
C THR A 33 -3.15 -16.61 21.19
N SER A 34 -3.29 -15.56 20.36
CA SER A 34 -2.16 -14.76 19.89
C SER A 34 -1.40 -14.17 21.09
N PRO A 35 -0.07 -14.33 21.17
CA PRO A 35 0.70 -13.90 22.34
C PRO A 35 1.22 -12.48 22.15
N PHE A 36 0.37 -11.45 22.02
CA PHE A 36 0.84 -10.06 22.06
C PHE A 36 -0.23 -9.07 22.57
N THR A 37 -0.50 -9.11 23.88
CA THR A 37 -1.10 -8.01 24.66
C THR A 37 -0.07 -6.90 25.01
N GLY A 38 0.98 -6.74 24.20
CA GLY A 38 2.19 -6.02 24.59
C GLY A 38 2.44 -4.65 23.95
N PHE A 39 1.72 -4.26 22.90
CA PHE A 39 2.01 -3.00 22.20
C PHE A 39 0.82 -2.07 22.00
N ILE A 40 -0.40 -2.56 22.16
CA ILE A 40 -1.64 -1.79 22.23
C ILE A 40 -2.59 -2.54 23.18
N GLY A 41 -3.38 -1.81 23.97
CA GLY A 41 -4.03 -2.27 25.21
C GLY A 41 -4.85 -3.58 25.10
N SER A 42 -4.90 -4.32 26.22
CA SER A 42 -5.74 -5.52 26.34
C SER A 42 -7.21 -5.16 26.59
N LYS A 43 -8.11 -5.78 25.81
CA LYS A 43 -9.57 -5.62 25.84
C LYS A 43 -10.15 -6.08 27.21
N PRO A 44 -10.86 -5.22 27.97
CA PRO A 44 -11.65 -5.66 29.11
C PRO A 44 -13.01 -6.22 28.65
N ALA A 45 -13.49 -7.27 29.32
CA ALA A 45 -14.84 -7.79 29.14
C ALA A 45 -15.88 -6.83 29.77
N ILE A 46 -16.73 -6.20 28.96
CA ILE A 46 -17.79 -5.31 29.44
C ILE A 46 -19.03 -6.12 29.82
N LYS A 47 -19.40 -6.08 31.11
CA LYS A 47 -20.75 -6.44 31.58
C LYS A 47 -21.67 -5.23 31.36
N SER A 48 -22.73 -5.42 30.58
CA SER A 48 -23.75 -4.40 30.34
C SER A 48 -24.60 -4.15 31.60
N ASN A 49 -24.53 -2.95 32.15
CA ASN A 49 -25.59 -2.38 32.99
C ASN A 49 -25.66 -0.89 32.71
N VAL A 50 -26.61 -0.47 31.88
CA VAL A 50 -26.88 0.95 31.59
C VAL A 50 -28.26 1.30 32.17
N PRO A 51 -28.38 2.29 33.07
CA PRO A 51 -29.67 2.86 33.45
C PRO A 51 -30.14 3.84 32.35
N ALA A 52 -31.44 3.84 32.08
CA ALA A 52 -32.07 4.75 31.12
C ALA A 52 -31.99 6.21 31.58
N LEU A 53 -31.68 7.13 30.65
CA LEU A 53 -31.72 8.59 30.85
C LEU A 53 -32.78 9.23 29.93
N PRO A 54 -33.36 10.37 30.34
CA PRO A 54 -34.69 10.81 29.93
C PRO A 54 -34.73 11.56 28.59
N THR A 55 -35.91 11.54 27.98
CA THR A 55 -36.27 12.12 26.68
C THR A 55 -36.40 13.65 26.74
N GLY A 56 -35.55 14.35 25.97
CA GLY A 56 -35.65 15.79 25.72
C GLY A 56 -35.80 16.08 24.21
N LYS A 57 -36.73 16.98 23.85
CA LYS A 57 -37.14 17.32 22.48
C LYS A 57 -36.01 17.96 21.66
N VAL A 58 -35.88 17.55 20.40
CA VAL A 58 -34.95 18.11 19.39
C VAL A 58 -35.61 19.28 18.65
N THR A 59 -34.97 20.44 18.63
CA THR A 59 -35.28 21.55 17.72
C THR A 59 -34.20 21.60 16.62
N GLY A 60 -34.64 21.52 15.36
CA GLY A 60 -33.75 21.32 14.20
C GLY A 60 -32.82 22.48 13.90
N SER A 61 -31.56 22.16 13.60
CA SER A 61 -30.63 23.07 12.93
C SER A 61 -30.51 22.67 11.45
N VAL A 62 -30.68 23.65 10.58
CA VAL A 62 -30.55 23.53 9.13
C VAL A 62 -29.07 23.33 8.79
N ARG A 63 -28.72 22.20 8.17
CA ARG A 63 -27.37 21.95 7.63
C ARG A 63 -27.14 22.81 6.38
N PRO A 64 -25.95 23.42 6.18
CA PRO A 64 -25.61 24.02 4.90
C PRO A 64 -25.58 22.95 3.80
N PRO A 65 -25.86 23.30 2.54
CA PRO A 65 -25.91 22.34 1.45
C PRO A 65 -24.54 21.69 1.25
N MET A 66 -24.54 20.36 1.33
CA MET A 66 -23.42 19.51 0.94
C MET A 66 -23.09 19.85 -0.52
N ARG A 67 -21.85 20.26 -0.78
CA ARG A 67 -21.32 20.40 -2.14
C ARG A 67 -21.61 19.07 -2.86
N ALA A 68 -22.22 19.14 -4.04
CA ALA A 68 -22.56 17.96 -4.84
C ALA A 68 -21.35 17.01 -4.89
N GLU A 69 -21.59 15.72 -4.59
CA GLU A 69 -20.61 14.65 -4.75
C GLU A 69 -20.10 14.67 -6.19
N ALA A 70 -18.90 15.23 -6.40
CA ALA A 70 -18.03 14.62 -7.39
C ALA A 70 -17.82 13.16 -6.93
N ASP A 71 -17.82 12.19 -7.85
CA ASP A 71 -17.71 10.77 -7.53
C ASP A 71 -16.69 10.54 -6.41
N ALA A 72 -17.14 9.94 -5.31
CA ALA A 72 -16.32 9.76 -4.12
C ALA A 72 -15.04 8.99 -4.49
N PRO A 73 -13.84 9.44 -4.06
CA PRO A 73 -12.60 8.73 -4.36
C PRO A 73 -12.67 7.26 -3.93
N VAL A 74 -12.12 6.38 -4.76
CA VAL A 74 -11.97 4.96 -4.40
C VAL A 74 -10.68 4.81 -3.60
N ILE A 75 -10.83 4.28 -2.39
CA ILE A 75 -9.73 3.93 -1.49
C ILE A 75 -9.43 2.45 -1.64
N TYR A 76 -8.16 2.12 -1.62
CA TYR A 76 -7.63 0.76 -1.56
C TYR A 76 -6.92 0.60 -0.23
N GLY A 77 -6.92 -0.60 0.35
CA GLY A 77 -6.26 -0.81 1.64
C GLY A 77 -6.12 -2.28 2.01
N SER A 78 -5.07 -2.58 2.77
CA SER A 78 -4.84 -3.90 3.34
C SER A 78 -5.74 -4.11 4.55
N LEU A 79 -6.76 -4.96 4.42
CA LEU A 79 -7.51 -5.48 5.57
C LEU A 79 -6.63 -6.50 6.30
N ILE A 80 -6.32 -6.24 7.57
CA ILE A 80 -5.54 -7.15 8.41
C ILE A 80 -6.45 -8.10 9.17
N THR A 81 -7.56 -7.56 9.70
CA THR A 81 -8.52 -8.31 10.50
C THR A 81 -9.90 -7.64 10.45
N GLY A 82 -10.93 -8.44 10.73
CA GLY A 82 -12.32 -8.04 10.88
C GLY A 82 -13.15 -9.24 11.37
N ASP A 83 -14.18 -8.99 12.16
CA ASP A 83 -15.06 -10.00 12.74
C ASP A 83 -16.11 -10.49 11.72
N GLY A 84 -15.85 -11.56 10.99
CA GLY A 84 -16.84 -12.13 10.06
C GLY A 84 -16.27 -13.31 9.28
N LEU A 85 -17.11 -14.29 8.96
CA LEU A 85 -16.66 -15.53 8.30
C LEU A 85 -16.17 -15.32 6.87
N ASP A 86 -16.55 -14.21 6.24
CA ASP A 86 -16.29 -13.95 4.80
C ASP A 86 -15.14 -12.95 4.55
N LEU A 87 -14.56 -12.34 5.60
CA LEU A 87 -13.45 -11.39 5.45
C LEU A 87 -12.11 -12.11 5.62
N SER A 88 -11.32 -12.13 4.55
CA SER A 88 -9.93 -12.62 4.56
C SER A 88 -8.94 -11.47 4.48
N ALA A 89 -7.76 -11.62 5.10
CA ALA A 89 -6.69 -10.63 4.97
C ALA A 89 -6.31 -10.44 3.49
N GLY A 90 -6.24 -9.20 3.04
CA GLY A 90 -6.19 -8.90 1.61
C GLY A 90 -6.27 -7.40 1.32
N VAL A 91 -6.04 -7.02 0.08
CA VAL A 91 -6.37 -5.69 -0.40
C VAL A 91 -7.81 -5.65 -0.85
N TYR A 92 -8.53 -4.65 -0.34
CA TYR A 92 -9.89 -4.33 -0.74
C TYR A 92 -9.92 -2.92 -1.30
N SER A 93 -10.86 -2.68 -2.21
CA SER A 93 -11.25 -1.34 -2.63
C SER A 93 -12.63 -1.00 -2.08
N PHE A 94 -12.86 0.28 -1.83
CA PHE A 94 -14.14 0.80 -1.36
C PHE A 94 -14.25 2.30 -1.62
N PRO A 95 -15.46 2.82 -1.90
CA PRO A 95 -15.65 4.26 -2.11
C PRO A 95 -15.58 5.02 -0.79
N ALA A 96 -15.06 6.25 -0.83
CA ALA A 96 -15.10 7.19 0.29
C ALA A 96 -16.48 7.85 0.48
N SER A 97 -17.53 7.03 0.57
CA SER A 97 -18.93 7.46 0.72
C SER A 97 -19.65 6.65 1.80
N SER A 98 -20.90 7.03 2.12
CA SER A 98 -21.72 6.28 3.08
C SER A 98 -22.15 4.90 2.57
N ASP A 99 -22.20 4.73 1.25
CA ASP A 99 -22.57 3.48 0.57
C ASP A 99 -21.33 2.56 0.36
N LEU A 100 -20.45 2.58 1.37
CA LEU A 100 -19.18 1.86 1.37
C LEU A 100 -19.42 0.35 1.32
N THR A 101 -18.96 -0.28 0.23
CA THR A 101 -18.91 -1.73 0.07
C THR A 101 -17.47 -2.16 -0.15
N LEU A 102 -16.99 -3.11 0.65
CA LEU A 102 -15.66 -3.70 0.48
C LEU A 102 -15.66 -4.65 -0.72
N THR A 103 -14.83 -4.37 -1.72
CA THR A 103 -14.63 -5.24 -2.88
C THR A 103 -13.24 -5.86 -2.79
N PRO A 104 -13.10 -7.20 -2.76
CA PRO A 104 -11.78 -7.83 -2.73
C PRO A 104 -11.04 -7.55 -4.04
N VAL A 105 -9.83 -7.01 -3.92
CA VAL A 105 -8.91 -6.77 -5.05
C VAL A 105 -7.88 -7.90 -5.11
N ASN A 106 -7.32 -8.27 -3.96
CA ASN A 106 -6.40 -9.39 -3.84
C ASN A 106 -6.45 -9.98 -2.44
N ILE A 107 -6.72 -11.29 -2.33
CA ILE A 107 -6.71 -11.98 -1.04
C ILE A 107 -5.34 -12.64 -0.86
N TRP A 108 -4.58 -12.21 0.14
CA TRP A 108 -3.23 -12.71 0.34
C TRP A 108 -3.23 -14.08 0.97
N ALA A 109 -2.65 -15.05 0.27
CA ALA A 109 -2.32 -16.34 0.86
C ALA A 109 -1.10 -16.25 1.80
N LYS A 110 -0.18 -15.30 1.57
CA LYS A 110 1.08 -15.12 2.32
C LYS A 110 1.53 -13.64 2.29
N GLN A 111 2.15 -13.19 3.38
CA GLN A 111 2.75 -11.84 3.55
C GLN A 111 1.80 -10.65 3.28
N PRO A 112 0.65 -10.54 3.96
CA PRO A 112 -0.20 -9.35 3.86
C PRO A 112 0.51 -8.11 4.41
N ALA A 113 0.18 -6.94 3.86
CA ALA A 113 0.67 -5.67 4.40
C ALA A 113 0.05 -5.41 5.77
N ASN A 114 0.81 -5.62 6.84
CA ASN A 114 0.32 -5.48 8.20
C ASN A 114 1.12 -4.47 9.05
N ALA A 115 2.03 -3.73 8.41
CA ALA A 115 2.82 -2.68 9.06
C ALA A 115 3.17 -1.57 8.05
N GLY A 116 2.28 -0.61 7.84
CA GLY A 116 2.44 0.45 6.86
C GLY A 116 2.49 -0.03 5.41
N GLY A 117 1.96 0.80 4.51
CA GLY A 117 1.98 0.54 3.08
C GLY A 117 1.72 1.82 2.30
N VAL A 118 2.31 1.93 1.12
CA VAL A 118 2.16 3.10 0.26
C VAL A 118 2.16 2.67 -1.21
N TYR A 119 1.25 3.26 -1.96
CA TYR A 119 1.21 3.13 -3.41
C TYR A 119 2.09 4.20 -4.06
N VAL A 120 2.98 3.79 -4.96
CA VAL A 120 3.81 4.69 -5.76
C VAL A 120 3.94 4.10 -7.17
N ASN A 121 3.45 4.83 -8.18
CA ASN A 121 3.64 4.52 -9.61
C ASN A 121 3.37 3.05 -9.99
N GLY A 122 2.21 2.51 -9.63
CA GLY A 122 1.81 1.14 -10.00
C GLY A 122 2.38 0.05 -9.08
N LYS A 123 3.16 0.41 -8.06
CA LYS A 123 3.71 -0.52 -7.07
C LYS A 123 3.15 -0.21 -5.69
N TYR A 124 2.96 -1.25 -4.90
CA TYR A 124 2.61 -1.16 -3.50
C TYR A 124 3.82 -1.59 -2.65
N TYR A 125 4.40 -0.61 -1.96
CA TYR A 125 5.55 -0.78 -1.07
C TYR A 125 5.03 -0.88 0.35
N TYR A 126 5.34 -1.96 1.07
CA TYR A 126 4.78 -2.17 2.40
C TYR A 126 5.72 -2.95 3.31
N PHE A 127 5.49 -2.87 4.61
CA PHE A 127 6.10 -3.83 5.53
C PHE A 127 5.11 -4.93 5.91
N HIS A 128 5.67 -6.13 6.00
CA HIS A 128 5.02 -7.30 6.54
C HIS A 128 5.84 -7.79 7.73
N TYR A 129 5.18 -8.11 8.84
CA TYR A 129 5.82 -8.79 9.95
C TYR A 129 5.04 -10.00 10.44
N PHE A 130 5.76 -10.92 11.07
CA PHE A 130 5.16 -12.00 11.85
C PHE A 130 6.08 -12.38 13.01
N ASP A 131 5.48 -12.96 14.05
CA ASP A 131 6.20 -13.57 15.16
C ASP A 131 6.34 -15.07 14.93
N SER A 132 7.53 -15.60 15.18
CA SER A 132 7.78 -17.04 15.20
C SER A 132 8.75 -17.38 16.30
N SER A 133 8.36 -18.27 17.21
CA SER A 133 9.16 -18.72 18.35
C SER A 133 9.71 -17.58 19.23
N GLY A 134 8.92 -16.51 19.41
CA GLY A 134 9.29 -15.34 20.21
C GLY A 134 10.22 -14.34 19.52
N ALA A 135 10.58 -14.58 18.25
CA ALA A 135 11.32 -13.64 17.42
C ALA A 135 10.38 -12.96 16.43
N LEU A 136 10.52 -11.63 16.31
CA LEU A 136 9.81 -10.81 15.35
C LEU A 136 10.59 -10.77 14.04
N PHE A 137 9.92 -11.03 12.93
CA PHE A 137 10.49 -10.98 11.59
C PHE A 137 9.78 -9.91 10.77
N THR A 138 10.51 -8.89 10.36
CA THR A 138 10.01 -7.80 9.51
C THR A 138 10.58 -7.92 8.10
N TYR A 139 9.74 -7.69 7.10
CA TYR A 139 10.08 -7.70 5.69
C TYR A 139 9.59 -6.41 5.05
N PHE A 140 10.42 -5.82 4.20
CA PHE A 140 9.97 -4.83 3.23
C PHE A 140 9.62 -5.56 1.93
N VAL A 141 8.41 -5.35 1.44
CA VAL A 141 7.86 -6.05 0.28
C VAL A 141 7.45 -5.03 -0.75
N VAL A 142 7.77 -5.32 -2.02
CA VAL A 142 7.31 -4.55 -3.17
C VAL A 142 6.44 -5.47 -4.01
N ALA A 143 5.17 -5.11 -4.16
CA ALA A 143 4.24 -5.79 -5.04
C ALA A 143 3.87 -4.91 -6.22
N ASP A 144 3.62 -5.53 -7.37
CA ASP A 144 2.89 -4.88 -8.46
C ASP A 144 1.44 -4.66 -8.03
N ALA A 145 0.93 -3.43 -8.08
CA ALA A 145 -0.42 -3.12 -7.58
C ALA A 145 -1.55 -3.57 -8.52
N SER A 146 -1.23 -3.96 -9.77
CA SER A 146 -2.19 -4.45 -10.75
C SER A 146 -2.29 -5.97 -10.75
N THR A 147 -1.16 -6.68 -10.65
CA THR A 147 -1.12 -8.16 -10.67
C THR A 147 -0.92 -8.78 -9.29
N TRP A 148 -0.53 -7.99 -8.29
CA TRP A 148 -0.17 -8.44 -6.94
C TRP A 148 0.98 -9.44 -6.88
N GLU A 149 1.78 -9.49 -7.94
CA GLU A 149 3.04 -10.23 -7.96
C GLU A 149 4.04 -9.59 -6.99
N ILE A 150 4.65 -10.40 -6.13
CA ILE A 150 5.73 -9.94 -5.25
C ILE A 150 7.00 -9.80 -6.09
N LEU A 151 7.39 -8.55 -6.34
CA LEU A 151 8.59 -8.20 -7.12
C LEU A 151 9.86 -8.33 -6.27
N SER A 152 9.77 -7.98 -4.97
CA SER A 152 10.85 -8.20 -4.02
C SER A 152 10.33 -8.37 -2.59
N SER A 153 11.08 -9.12 -1.77
CA SER A 153 10.78 -9.35 -0.36
C SER A 153 12.09 -9.44 0.41
N THR A 154 12.43 -8.38 1.13
CA THR A 154 13.72 -8.24 1.81
C THR A 154 13.51 -8.20 3.31
N ARG A 155 14.18 -9.09 4.04
CA ARG A 155 14.13 -9.08 5.50
C ARG A 155 14.80 -7.81 6.04
N ASN A 156 14.07 -7.03 6.82
CA ASN A 156 14.61 -5.92 7.59
C ASN A 156 14.97 -6.41 9.00
N ARG A 157 16.21 -6.18 9.43
CA ARG A 157 16.74 -6.64 10.73
C ARG A 157 17.00 -5.50 11.71
N ASP A 158 17.14 -4.29 11.19
CA ASP A 158 17.64 -3.15 11.96
C ASP A 158 16.49 -2.32 12.54
N ILE A 159 15.31 -2.41 11.91
CA ILE A 159 14.12 -1.62 12.24
C ILE A 159 12.94 -2.56 12.55
N GLY A 160 12.12 -2.19 13.53
CA GLY A 160 10.88 -2.89 13.86
C GLY A 160 9.76 -2.63 12.85
N PRO A 161 8.52 -3.02 13.18
CA PRO A 161 7.36 -2.77 12.33
C PRO A 161 7.15 -1.27 12.09
N CYS A 162 6.71 -0.94 10.88
CA CYS A 162 6.28 0.39 10.50
C CYS A 162 4.82 0.62 10.92
N THR A 163 4.49 1.80 11.44
CA THR A 163 3.11 2.15 11.78
C THR A 163 2.32 2.58 10.55
N ASP A 164 2.89 3.45 9.72
CA ASP A 164 2.30 3.87 8.44
C ASP A 164 3.39 4.43 7.50
N LEU A 165 3.10 4.48 6.20
CA LEU A 165 3.97 5.06 5.16
C LEU A 165 3.22 6.14 4.37
N ALA A 166 3.94 7.18 3.94
CA ALA A 166 3.42 8.18 3.02
C ALA A 166 4.45 8.52 1.94
N TYR A 167 3.99 8.75 0.72
CA TYR A 167 4.81 9.20 -0.40
C TYR A 167 4.64 10.71 -0.58
N ASP A 168 5.76 11.44 -0.58
CA ASP A 168 5.79 12.85 -0.93
C ASP A 168 6.00 13.00 -2.45
N PRO A 169 4.99 13.49 -3.21
CA PRO A 169 5.09 13.61 -4.65
C PRO A 169 6.05 14.73 -5.11
N ILE A 170 6.44 15.66 -4.23
CA ILE A 170 7.32 16.79 -4.58
C ILE A 170 8.79 16.36 -4.57
N THR A 171 9.19 15.63 -3.53
CA THR A 171 10.58 15.13 -3.34
C THR A 171 10.75 13.68 -3.78
N GLU A 172 9.67 13.05 -4.22
CA GLU A 172 9.58 11.63 -4.58
C GLU A 172 10.11 10.68 -3.49
N THR A 173 9.92 11.05 -2.22
CA THR A 173 10.44 10.32 -1.05
C THR A 173 9.33 9.61 -0.29
N ILE A 174 9.57 8.36 0.13
CA ILE A 174 8.68 7.64 1.05
C ILE A 174 9.12 7.94 2.48
N TYR A 175 8.20 8.37 3.33
CA TYR A 175 8.41 8.59 4.76
C TYR A 175 7.64 7.57 5.59
N GLY A 176 8.16 7.25 6.77
CA GLY A 176 7.55 6.29 7.69
C GLY A 176 7.85 6.59 9.15
N CYS A 177 7.02 6.02 10.02
CA CYS A 177 7.31 5.91 11.45
C CYS A 177 7.48 4.43 11.81
N PHE A 178 8.50 4.12 12.61
CA PHE A 178 8.92 2.75 12.86
C PHE A 178 9.21 2.53 14.34
N SER A 179 8.83 1.36 14.87
CA SER A 179 9.32 0.94 16.17
C SER A 179 10.83 0.68 16.11
N LYS A 180 11.57 1.13 17.13
CA LYS A 180 12.99 0.79 17.26
C LYS A 180 13.14 -0.70 17.59
N SER A 181 14.18 -1.34 17.07
CA SER A 181 14.50 -2.75 17.36
C SER A 181 14.78 -3.01 18.84
N THR A 182 15.23 -1.99 19.57
CA THR A 182 15.40 -1.94 21.04
C THR A 182 14.08 -1.93 21.82
N LYS A 183 12.94 -1.70 21.15
CA LYS A 183 11.58 -1.65 21.72
C LYS A 183 11.35 -0.54 22.77
N ASP A 184 12.21 0.46 22.83
CA ASP A 184 12.17 1.58 23.79
C ASP A 184 11.68 2.90 23.18
N GLY A 185 11.20 2.87 21.94
CA GLY A 185 10.68 4.06 21.27
C GLY A 185 10.46 3.82 19.78
N TYR A 186 10.31 4.93 19.08
CA TYR A 186 10.07 4.99 17.65
C TYR A 186 11.11 5.88 16.97
N LEU A 187 11.15 5.82 15.65
CA LEU A 187 11.86 6.79 14.82
C LEU A 187 10.98 7.20 13.65
N PHE A 188 11.21 8.42 13.18
CA PHE A 188 10.72 8.92 11.91
C PHE A 188 11.88 8.91 10.91
N GLY A 189 11.62 8.47 9.67
CA GLY A 189 12.66 8.32 8.67
C GLY A 189 12.11 8.22 7.26
N SER A 190 13.01 8.31 6.28
CA SER A 190 12.72 8.03 4.87
C SER A 190 13.02 6.57 4.53
N VAL A 191 12.34 6.03 3.53
CA VAL A 191 12.50 4.66 3.03
C VAL A 191 12.89 4.69 1.56
N SER A 192 13.96 4.00 1.20
CA SER A 192 14.31 3.79 -0.21
C SER A 192 13.32 2.82 -0.87
N LYS A 193 13.25 2.81 -2.20
CA LYS A 193 12.49 1.80 -2.96
C LYS A 193 12.99 0.36 -2.77
N THR A 194 14.13 0.17 -2.11
CA THR A 194 14.70 -1.14 -1.74
C THR A 194 14.50 -1.50 -0.26
N GLY A 195 13.86 -0.62 0.52
CA GLY A 195 13.51 -0.85 1.93
C GLY A 195 14.56 -0.40 2.95
N ALA A 196 15.61 0.31 2.51
CA ALA A 196 16.58 0.91 3.42
C ALA A 196 15.96 2.11 4.13
N VAL A 197 15.99 2.12 5.46
CA VAL A 197 15.44 3.21 6.27
C VAL A 197 16.58 4.15 6.68
N THR A 198 16.41 5.44 6.42
CA THR A 198 17.29 6.50 6.91
C THR A 198 16.59 7.26 8.01
N GLN A 199 17.11 7.18 9.23
CA GLN A 199 16.55 7.88 10.37
C GLN A 199 16.71 9.39 10.21
N ILE A 200 15.61 10.13 10.44
CA ILE A 200 15.57 11.59 10.46
C ILE A 200 15.47 12.07 11.91
N ALA A 201 14.63 11.44 12.72
CA ALA A 201 14.42 11.84 14.11
C ALA A 201 14.04 10.65 15.01
N GLU A 202 14.41 10.73 16.28
CA GLU A 202 13.86 9.84 17.31
C GLU A 202 12.48 10.33 17.76
N MET A 203 11.59 9.38 18.03
CA MET A 203 10.21 9.63 18.46
C MET A 203 9.92 8.88 19.75
N THR A 204 9.44 9.57 20.78
CA THR A 204 9.03 8.92 22.03
C THR A 204 7.76 8.10 21.86
N ASN A 205 6.85 8.55 20.99
CA ASN A 205 5.54 7.94 20.74
C ASN A 205 5.36 7.65 19.24
N PRO A 206 4.51 6.69 18.85
CA PRO A 206 4.22 6.45 17.45
C PRO A 206 3.48 7.62 16.82
N LEU A 207 3.70 7.79 15.52
CA LEU A 207 2.73 8.38 14.62
C LEU A 207 1.83 7.24 14.13
N TYR A 208 0.53 7.29 14.42
CA TYR A 208 -0.40 6.22 14.05
C TYR A 208 -0.72 6.20 12.56
N THR A 209 -0.56 7.34 11.90
CA THR A 209 -0.81 7.49 10.46
C THR A 209 0.18 8.47 9.84
N LEU A 210 0.36 8.38 8.53
CA LEU A 210 1.06 9.35 7.71
C LEU A 210 0.33 9.55 6.38
N ALA A 211 0.20 10.80 5.92
CA ALA A 211 -0.21 11.10 4.55
C ALA A 211 0.43 12.40 4.08
N CYS A 212 0.86 12.46 2.82
CA CYS A 212 1.40 13.68 2.22
C CYS A 212 0.36 14.29 1.29
N ASP A 213 0.15 15.59 1.36
CA ASP A 213 -0.67 16.29 0.38
C ASP A 213 0.11 16.63 -0.90
N VAL A 214 -0.61 17.16 -1.89
CA VAL A 214 -0.09 17.54 -3.20
C VAL A 214 0.95 18.67 -3.15
N ASP A 215 0.95 19.46 -2.07
CA ASP A 215 1.92 20.55 -1.87
C ASP A 215 3.16 20.06 -1.07
N GLY A 216 3.23 18.76 -0.76
CA GLY A 216 4.33 18.14 -0.03
C GLY A 216 4.24 18.30 1.49
N THR A 217 3.09 18.71 2.04
CA THR A 217 2.85 18.78 3.49
C THR A 217 2.58 17.38 4.03
N LEU A 218 3.43 16.91 4.93
CA LEU A 218 3.28 15.61 5.58
C LEU A 218 2.45 15.75 6.87
N TYR A 219 1.30 15.08 6.91
CA TYR A 219 0.41 15.01 8.07
C TYR A 219 0.54 13.70 8.81
N ALA A 220 0.32 13.74 10.13
CA ALA A 220 0.29 12.58 11.00
C ALA A 220 -0.78 12.72 12.08
N ILE A 221 -1.37 11.61 12.52
CA ILE A 221 -2.14 11.55 13.76
C ILE A 221 -1.26 10.94 14.85
N ASN A 222 -1.00 11.70 15.92
CA ASN A 222 -0.19 11.21 17.04
C ASN A 222 -0.99 10.31 18.01
N SER A 223 -0.31 9.76 19.02
CA SER A 223 -0.92 8.88 20.04
C SER A 223 -2.03 9.51 20.89
N SER A 224 -2.21 10.83 20.83
CA SER A 224 -3.28 11.55 21.53
C SER A 224 -4.47 11.88 20.62
N GLY A 225 -4.48 11.45 19.35
CA GLY A 225 -5.54 11.79 18.41
C GLY A 225 -5.50 13.24 17.94
N VAL A 226 -4.30 13.81 17.84
CA VAL A 226 -4.09 15.16 17.32
C VAL A 226 -3.48 15.06 15.93
N LEU A 227 -4.09 15.73 14.95
CA LEU A 227 -3.49 15.95 13.66
C LEU A 227 -2.34 16.95 13.81
N CYS A 228 -1.18 16.59 13.29
CA CYS A 228 0.01 17.42 13.23
C CYS A 228 0.56 17.43 11.80
N THR A 229 1.32 18.45 11.44
CA THR A 229 2.29 18.35 10.35
C THR A 229 3.64 17.87 10.89
N VAL A 230 4.41 17.21 10.04
CA VAL A 230 5.74 16.68 10.35
C VAL A 230 6.78 17.43 9.50
N ASP A 231 7.75 18.05 10.16
CA ASP A 231 8.93 18.58 9.49
C ASP A 231 9.77 17.42 8.93
N LYS A 232 9.97 17.39 7.61
CA LYS A 232 10.64 16.28 6.91
C LYS A 232 12.16 16.26 7.10
N GLU A 233 12.76 17.33 7.62
CA GLU A 233 14.22 17.43 7.84
C GLU A 233 14.62 17.04 9.26
N ASN A 234 13.75 17.30 10.24
CA ASN A 234 14.08 17.09 11.66
C ASN A 234 12.99 16.36 12.47
N GLY A 235 11.88 15.96 11.85
CA GLY A 235 10.79 15.21 12.47
C GLY A 235 9.91 16.03 13.43
N LYS A 236 10.15 17.32 13.62
CA LYS A 236 9.37 18.15 14.55
C LYS A 236 7.89 18.16 14.17
N LEU A 237 7.05 17.87 15.15
CA LEU A 237 5.60 17.93 15.00
C LEU A 237 5.09 19.35 15.25
N THR A 238 4.24 19.86 14.35
CA THR A 238 3.48 21.09 14.56
C THR A 238 1.99 20.77 14.63
N THR A 239 1.35 21.12 15.75
CA THR A 239 -0.08 20.84 15.95
C THR A 239 -0.96 21.58 14.95
N VAL A 240 -1.90 20.86 14.35
CA VAL A 240 -2.99 21.41 13.55
C VAL A 240 -4.27 21.49 14.39
N GLY A 241 -4.69 20.37 14.99
CA GLY A 241 -5.88 20.33 15.84
C GLY A 241 -6.31 18.92 16.22
N SER A 242 -7.21 18.81 17.20
CA SER A 242 -7.72 17.51 17.68
C SER A 242 -8.69 16.90 16.67
N THR A 243 -8.57 15.60 16.43
CA THR A 243 -9.54 14.82 15.65
C THR A 243 -10.82 14.53 16.43
N GLY A 244 -10.76 14.64 17.77
CA GLY A 244 -11.80 14.17 18.68
C GLY A 244 -11.83 12.65 18.89
N ILE A 245 -10.89 11.92 18.30
CA ILE A 245 -10.84 10.45 18.31
C ILE A 245 -9.45 10.01 18.78
N ARG A 246 -9.40 9.19 19.82
CA ARG A 246 -8.14 8.61 20.30
C ARG A 246 -7.82 7.35 19.48
N PRO A 247 -6.73 7.32 18.71
CA PRO A 247 -6.37 6.16 17.89
C PRO A 247 -5.98 4.98 18.77
N ASP A 248 -6.35 3.79 18.32
CA ASP A 248 -5.87 2.51 18.83
C ASP A 248 -5.76 1.50 17.68
N TYR A 249 -4.95 0.46 17.86
CA TYR A 249 -4.71 -0.60 16.87
C TYR A 249 -4.15 -0.12 15.52
N VAL A 250 -4.05 -1.03 14.55
CA VAL A 250 -3.51 -0.70 13.22
C VAL A 250 -4.53 0.11 12.44
N GLN A 251 -4.02 1.13 11.77
CA GLN A 251 -4.80 2.09 11.00
C GLN A 251 -3.88 2.76 9.99
N SER A 252 -4.47 3.50 9.06
CA SER A 252 -3.72 4.24 8.05
C SER A 252 -4.51 5.42 7.54
N MET A 253 -3.80 6.41 7.00
CA MET A 253 -4.37 7.62 6.43
C MET A 253 -3.88 7.80 5.00
N THR A 254 -4.71 8.35 4.12
CA THR A 254 -4.30 8.69 2.76
C THR A 254 -4.88 10.02 2.34
N PHE A 255 -4.15 10.74 1.49
CA PHE A 255 -4.63 11.95 0.86
C PHE A 255 -4.99 11.61 -0.58
N ASP A 256 -6.25 11.84 -0.96
CA ASP A 256 -6.65 11.81 -2.35
C ASP A 256 -6.26 13.11 -3.01
N MET A 257 -5.28 13.03 -3.90
CA MET A 257 -4.67 14.21 -4.49
C MET A 257 -5.60 14.93 -5.47
N ALA A 258 -6.46 14.21 -6.19
CA ALA A 258 -7.38 14.80 -7.15
C ALA A 258 -8.47 15.63 -6.47
N SER A 259 -9.10 15.11 -5.42
CA SER A 259 -10.12 15.83 -4.66
C SER A 259 -9.56 16.73 -3.55
N ARG A 260 -8.26 16.59 -3.23
CA ARG A 260 -7.55 17.27 -2.14
C ARG A 260 -8.15 16.98 -0.76
N ARG A 261 -8.55 15.72 -0.53
CA ARG A 261 -9.24 15.27 0.68
C ARG A 261 -8.39 14.27 1.45
N LEU A 262 -8.42 14.35 2.77
CA LEU A 262 -7.64 13.50 3.67
C LEU A 262 -8.58 12.48 4.32
N PHE A 263 -8.31 11.19 4.14
CA PHE A 263 -9.13 10.09 4.62
C PHE A 263 -8.37 9.23 5.62
N TRP A 264 -9.04 8.80 6.67
CA TRP A 264 -8.47 8.01 7.75
C TRP A 264 -9.35 6.79 8.02
N ALA A 265 -8.78 5.59 7.84
CA ALA A 265 -9.40 4.36 8.31
C ALA A 265 -9.06 4.21 9.80
N ALA A 266 -9.84 4.87 10.65
CA ALA A 266 -9.59 4.96 12.07
C ALA A 266 -9.95 3.64 12.77
N CYS A 267 -9.10 3.24 13.71
CA CYS A 267 -9.43 2.21 14.67
C CYS A 267 -9.23 2.75 16.10
N THR A 268 -10.06 2.25 17.01
CA THR A 268 -10.09 2.62 18.43
C THR A 268 -10.39 1.36 19.24
N GLU A 269 -10.23 1.39 20.56
CA GLU A 269 -10.55 0.27 21.46
C GLU A 269 -11.97 -0.31 21.28
N THR A 270 -12.92 0.49 20.77
CA THR A 270 -14.35 0.13 20.75
C THR A 270 -15.05 0.30 19.39
N SER A 271 -14.37 0.81 18.36
CA SER A 271 -14.97 1.08 17.05
C SER A 271 -13.89 1.27 15.99
N SER A 272 -14.21 0.92 14.75
CA SER A 272 -13.47 1.33 13.56
C SER A 272 -14.39 1.99 12.53
N GLY A 273 -13.81 2.73 11.59
CA GLY A 273 -14.57 3.38 10.52
C GLY A 273 -13.72 4.29 9.64
N LEU A 274 -14.32 4.69 8.52
CA LEU A 274 -13.73 5.66 7.61
C LEU A 274 -14.16 7.08 7.99
N TYR A 275 -13.18 7.97 8.11
CA TYR A 275 -13.36 9.38 8.42
C TYR A 275 -12.71 10.25 7.35
N GLU A 276 -13.31 11.41 7.09
CA GLU A 276 -12.64 12.51 6.42
C GLU A 276 -12.07 13.47 7.47
N ILE A 277 -10.83 13.89 7.29
CA ILE A 277 -10.15 14.85 8.17
C ILE A 277 -10.04 16.19 7.43
N ALA A 278 -10.41 17.29 8.09
CA ALA A 278 -10.18 18.63 7.56
C ALA A 278 -8.73 19.07 7.82
N PRO A 279 -7.83 19.17 6.82
CA PRO A 279 -6.40 19.43 7.06
C PRO A 279 -6.10 20.78 7.70
N ALA A 280 -7.00 21.76 7.55
CA ALA A 280 -6.85 23.09 8.17
C ALA A 280 -7.17 23.11 9.67
N THR A 281 -7.88 22.12 10.21
CA THR A 281 -8.39 22.15 11.60
C THR A 281 -8.17 20.86 12.38
N GLY A 282 -7.81 19.76 11.71
CA GLY A 282 -7.71 18.43 12.32
C GLY A 282 -9.04 17.74 12.59
N LYS A 283 -10.19 18.40 12.40
CA LYS A 283 -11.50 17.83 12.71
C LYS A 283 -11.80 16.59 11.86
N ALA A 284 -12.10 15.47 12.52
CA ALA A 284 -12.60 14.25 11.87
C ALA A 284 -14.12 14.29 11.70
N THR A 285 -14.59 13.88 10.52
CA THR A 285 -16.01 13.69 10.20
C THR A 285 -16.21 12.24 9.76
N LEU A 286 -17.09 11.52 10.46
CA LEU A 286 -17.42 10.14 10.12
C LEU A 286 -18.09 10.07 8.74
N ILE A 287 -17.54 9.23 7.86
CA ILE A 287 -18.19 8.84 6.60
C ILE A 287 -19.07 7.62 6.87
N LYS A 288 -18.47 6.53 7.33
CA LYS A 288 -19.14 5.25 7.60
C LYS A 288 -18.37 4.45 8.65
N LYS A 289 -19.09 3.84 9.59
CA LYS A 289 -18.51 2.84 10.49
C LYS A 289 -18.24 1.57 9.71
N PHE A 290 -17.12 0.90 10.00
CA PHE A 290 -16.93 -0.45 9.52
C PHE A 290 -17.73 -1.40 10.45
N ASP A 291 -18.47 -2.32 9.85
CA ASP A 291 -19.54 -3.04 10.55
C ASP A 291 -19.01 -4.21 11.38
N ASN A 292 -17.77 -4.63 11.16
CA ASN A 292 -17.14 -5.82 11.73
C ASN A 292 -15.80 -5.51 12.43
N GLY A 293 -15.55 -4.27 12.85
CA GLY A 293 -14.29 -3.92 13.52
C GLY A 293 -13.06 -4.04 12.61
N GLU A 294 -13.23 -3.79 11.31
CA GLU A 294 -12.18 -3.88 10.30
C GLU A 294 -11.00 -2.97 10.64
N GLU A 295 -9.79 -3.54 10.57
CA GLU A 295 -8.51 -2.82 10.69
C GLU A 295 -7.81 -2.76 9.34
N PHE A 296 -7.62 -1.54 8.83
CA PHE A 296 -6.96 -1.30 7.55
C PHE A 296 -5.57 -0.70 7.74
N CYS A 297 -4.62 -1.20 6.96
CA CYS A 297 -3.25 -0.73 6.89
C CYS A 297 -2.90 -0.27 5.47
N GLY A 298 -2.02 0.72 5.38
CA GLY A 298 -1.49 1.24 4.12
C GLY A 298 -2.56 1.60 3.11
N ILE A 299 -3.56 2.37 3.55
CA ILE A 299 -4.63 2.80 2.65
C ILE A 299 -4.06 3.78 1.61
N TYR A 300 -4.57 3.73 0.38
CA TYR A 300 -4.14 4.61 -0.70
C TYR A 300 -5.28 4.91 -1.67
N THR A 301 -5.09 5.96 -2.47
CA THR A 301 -5.90 6.21 -3.66
C THR A 301 -5.01 6.11 -4.89
N LEU A 302 -5.61 5.91 -6.06
CA LEU A 302 -4.88 5.89 -7.32
C LEU A 302 -4.66 7.30 -7.91
N SER A 303 -5.13 8.36 -7.23
CA SER A 303 -4.95 9.71 -7.74
C SER A 303 -3.47 10.12 -7.62
N GLN A 304 -2.85 10.36 -8.77
CA GLN A 304 -1.41 10.63 -8.90
C GLN A 304 -1.03 12.09 -8.58
N GLY A 305 -1.99 12.94 -8.18
CA GLY A 305 -1.71 14.28 -7.68
C GLY A 305 -0.90 15.19 -8.56
N ALA A 306 -1.29 15.30 -9.82
CA ALA A 306 -0.80 16.36 -10.67
C ALA A 306 -1.35 17.71 -10.16
N ASP A 307 -0.48 18.72 -10.05
CA ASP A 307 -0.91 20.11 -9.89
C ASP A 307 -1.94 20.45 -10.98
N ALA A 308 -2.92 21.29 -10.67
CA ALA A 308 -3.98 21.67 -11.62
C ALA A 308 -3.42 22.13 -12.98
N LYS A 309 -2.24 22.75 -12.99
CA LYS A 309 -1.53 23.24 -14.18
C LYS A 309 -0.44 22.31 -14.69
N ALA A 310 -0.15 21.20 -14.02
CA ALA A 310 0.70 20.14 -14.57
C ALA A 310 0.05 19.49 -15.79
N PRO A 311 0.82 18.81 -16.67
CA PRO A 311 0.26 18.20 -17.86
C PRO A 311 -0.78 17.12 -17.52
N GLY A 312 -1.80 16.98 -18.37
CA GLY A 312 -2.77 15.88 -18.25
C GLY A 312 -2.17 14.51 -18.57
N GLU A 313 -3.03 13.49 -18.64
CA GLU A 313 -2.63 12.14 -19.03
C GLU A 313 -2.08 12.10 -20.46
N LEU A 314 -1.07 11.25 -20.67
CA LEU A 314 -0.66 10.86 -22.01
C LEU A 314 -1.80 10.08 -22.68
N ALA A 315 -2.06 10.38 -23.95
CA ALA A 315 -2.99 9.58 -24.75
C ALA A 315 -2.22 8.57 -25.60
N ASP A 316 -2.89 7.48 -25.99
CA ASP A 316 -2.36 6.48 -26.92
C ASP A 316 -0.98 5.92 -26.52
N PHE A 317 -0.68 5.84 -25.23
CA PHE A 317 0.55 5.24 -24.73
C PHE A 317 0.59 3.76 -25.08
N LYS A 318 1.67 3.34 -25.75
CA LYS A 318 1.87 1.97 -26.21
C LYS A 318 3.33 1.59 -26.11
N ALA A 319 3.62 0.40 -25.58
CA ALA A 319 4.96 -0.19 -25.59
C ALA A 319 4.92 -1.55 -26.28
N GLU A 320 5.77 -1.78 -27.28
CA GLU A 320 5.82 -3.04 -28.03
C GLU A 320 7.24 -3.60 -28.04
N TYR A 321 7.36 -4.89 -27.75
CA TYR A 321 8.61 -5.62 -27.94
C TYR A 321 8.80 -5.94 -29.42
N ASP A 322 9.90 -5.50 -30.00
CA ASP A 322 10.31 -5.84 -31.35
C ASP A 322 11.11 -7.14 -31.34
N ILE A 323 10.43 -8.23 -31.72
CA ILE A 323 11.02 -9.58 -31.78
C ILE A 323 12.20 -9.70 -32.75
N THR A 324 12.36 -8.75 -33.69
CA THR A 324 13.48 -8.76 -34.63
C THR A 324 14.77 -8.20 -34.01
N THR A 325 14.64 -7.48 -32.89
CA THR A 325 15.76 -6.92 -32.11
C THR A 325 15.84 -7.62 -30.75
N PRO A 326 16.97 -8.29 -30.41
CA PRO A 326 17.09 -9.09 -29.17
C PRO A 326 17.09 -8.31 -27.85
N ASP A 327 16.01 -7.57 -27.52
CA ASP A 327 15.76 -6.71 -26.34
C ASP A 327 15.08 -5.37 -26.71
N GLY A 328 14.80 -5.12 -27.99
CA GLY A 328 14.30 -3.83 -28.45
C GLY A 328 12.83 -3.59 -28.11
N VAL A 329 12.56 -2.41 -27.58
CA VAL A 329 11.24 -1.92 -27.24
C VAL A 329 10.96 -0.67 -28.06
N ASN A 330 9.80 -0.61 -28.69
CA ASN A 330 9.27 0.57 -29.35
C ASN A 330 8.16 1.17 -28.49
N VAL A 331 8.27 2.46 -28.19
CA VAL A 331 7.27 3.21 -27.42
C VAL A 331 6.67 4.30 -28.29
N SER A 332 5.35 4.45 -28.23
CA SER A 332 4.61 5.58 -28.80
C SER A 332 3.73 6.20 -27.72
N LEU A 333 3.66 7.52 -27.70
CA LEU A 333 2.81 8.28 -26.79
C LEU A 333 2.36 9.57 -27.44
N LYS A 334 1.17 10.04 -27.07
CA LYS A 334 0.67 11.35 -27.49
C LYS A 334 0.70 12.31 -26.31
N MET A 335 1.39 13.43 -26.49
CA MET A 335 1.54 14.46 -25.47
C MET A 335 0.17 15.04 -25.07
N PRO A 336 -0.01 15.43 -23.79
CA PRO A 336 -1.28 15.98 -23.34
C PRO A 336 -1.54 17.32 -24.05
N ALA A 337 -2.73 17.49 -24.62
CA ALA A 337 -3.14 18.77 -25.18
C ALA A 337 -3.61 19.76 -24.09
N LYS A 338 -3.91 19.25 -22.90
CA LYS A 338 -4.50 19.97 -21.78
C LYS A 338 -3.78 19.64 -20.48
N ALA A 339 -3.79 20.60 -19.56
CA ALA A 339 -3.37 20.42 -18.19
C ALA A 339 -4.34 19.50 -17.44
N PHE A 340 -3.97 19.09 -16.24
CA PHE A 340 -4.78 18.22 -15.40
C PHE A 340 -6.18 18.83 -15.10
N ASP A 341 -6.28 20.15 -14.96
CA ASP A 341 -7.57 20.85 -14.79
C ASP A 341 -8.39 21.04 -16.08
N GLY A 342 -7.90 20.52 -17.21
CA GLY A 342 -8.55 20.62 -18.52
C GLY A 342 -8.27 21.91 -19.29
N THR A 343 -7.49 22.86 -18.74
CA THR A 343 -7.05 24.04 -19.49
C THR A 343 -6.05 23.68 -20.59
N ALA A 344 -6.05 24.40 -21.71
CA ALA A 344 -5.15 24.10 -22.82
C ALA A 344 -3.69 24.37 -22.44
N LEU A 345 -2.78 23.45 -22.80
CA LEU A 345 -1.34 23.65 -22.65
C LEU A 345 -0.77 24.39 -23.86
N SER A 346 0.34 25.09 -23.64
CA SER A 346 1.05 25.84 -24.67
C SER A 346 2.55 25.76 -24.43
N GLY A 347 3.35 25.94 -25.49
CA GLY A 347 4.79 25.76 -25.42
C GLY A 347 5.18 24.29 -25.36
N LYS A 348 6.48 24.01 -25.42
CA LYS A 348 6.98 22.65 -25.31
C LYS A 348 6.78 22.10 -23.90
N ILE A 349 6.47 20.81 -23.81
CA ILE A 349 6.28 20.07 -22.56
C ILE A 349 7.32 18.95 -22.53
N ASP A 350 7.94 18.75 -21.37
CA ASP A 350 8.87 17.65 -21.14
C ASP A 350 8.10 16.32 -21.09
N TRP A 351 8.69 15.26 -21.62
CA TRP A 351 8.23 13.89 -21.43
C TRP A 351 9.38 13.01 -20.97
N ILE A 352 9.09 12.08 -20.07
CA ILE A 352 10.04 11.11 -19.55
C ILE A 352 9.50 9.72 -19.81
N VAL A 353 10.36 8.84 -20.34
CA VAL A 353 10.10 7.40 -20.41
C VAL A 353 11.04 6.69 -19.46
N SER A 354 10.50 5.77 -18.66
CA SER A 354 11.24 4.98 -17.68
C SER A 354 11.06 3.48 -17.95
N LEU A 355 12.12 2.72 -17.69
CA LEU A 355 12.12 1.25 -17.65
C LEU A 355 12.41 0.83 -16.21
N ASP A 356 11.48 0.10 -15.60
CA ASP A 356 11.57 -0.37 -14.20
C ASP A 356 11.89 0.77 -13.20
N ASP A 357 11.17 1.88 -13.33
CA ASP A 357 11.35 3.14 -12.57
C ASP A 357 12.69 3.87 -12.78
N LYS A 358 13.51 3.42 -13.73
CA LYS A 358 14.71 4.14 -14.13
C LYS A 358 14.42 4.94 -15.39
N ASP A 359 14.55 6.25 -15.29
CA ASP A 359 14.40 7.15 -16.43
C ASP A 359 15.43 6.80 -17.51
N LEU A 360 14.94 6.66 -18.73
CA LEU A 360 15.73 6.33 -19.91
C LEU A 360 16.02 7.57 -20.73
N ASP A 361 14.97 8.28 -21.09
CA ASP A 361 15.04 9.40 -22.01
C ASP A 361 14.10 10.53 -21.60
N LEU A 362 14.58 11.75 -21.84
CA LEU A 362 13.88 13.00 -21.58
C LEU A 362 13.90 13.78 -22.89
N GLY A 363 12.71 14.13 -23.37
CA GLY A 363 12.57 15.01 -24.52
C GLY A 363 11.50 16.05 -24.32
N GLU A 364 11.33 16.89 -25.32
CA GLU A 364 10.30 17.92 -25.35
C GLU A 364 9.45 17.77 -26.61
N ALA A 365 8.14 17.95 -26.49
CA ALA A 365 7.23 17.96 -27.63
C ALA A 365 6.07 18.94 -27.42
N ASN A 366 5.36 19.29 -28.50
CA ASN A 366 4.21 20.19 -28.39
C ASN A 366 2.98 19.46 -27.80
N PRO A 367 2.05 20.19 -27.19
CA PRO A 367 0.78 19.63 -26.71
C PRO A 367 0.03 18.91 -27.85
N GLY A 368 -0.39 17.67 -27.62
CA GLY A 368 -1.09 16.84 -28.61
C GLY A 368 -0.19 16.20 -29.69
N GLU A 369 1.11 16.47 -29.70
CA GLU A 369 2.07 15.84 -30.62
C GLU A 369 2.32 14.38 -30.25
N THR A 370 2.54 13.53 -31.25
CA THR A 370 2.92 12.13 -31.04
C THR A 370 4.43 12.01 -30.99
N VAL A 371 4.93 11.36 -29.94
CA VAL A 371 6.34 11.03 -29.72
C VAL A 371 6.51 9.52 -29.93
N THR A 372 7.62 9.14 -30.55
CA THR A 372 8.04 7.75 -30.70
C THR A 372 9.52 7.61 -30.35
N LEU A 373 9.87 6.53 -29.67
CA LEU A 373 11.25 6.22 -29.32
C LEU A 373 11.45 4.70 -29.29
N SER A 374 12.69 4.28 -29.42
CA SER A 374 13.09 2.87 -29.33
C SER A 374 14.29 2.74 -28.41
N PHE A 375 14.31 1.72 -27.56
CA PHE A 375 15.42 1.43 -26.66
C PHE A 375 15.56 -0.07 -26.42
N SER A 376 16.72 -0.50 -25.90
CA SER A 376 16.94 -1.86 -25.43
C SER A 376 16.60 -1.97 -23.95
N SER A 377 15.94 -3.05 -23.53
CA SER A 377 15.73 -3.35 -22.11
C SER A 377 17.00 -3.78 -21.38
N GLY A 378 18.01 -4.25 -22.12
CA GLY A 378 19.26 -4.82 -21.62
C GLY A 378 19.13 -6.19 -20.94
N THR A 379 17.92 -6.65 -20.62
CA THR A 379 17.66 -7.96 -20.00
C THR A 379 16.40 -8.62 -20.55
N VAL A 380 16.39 -9.96 -20.52
CA VAL A 380 15.20 -10.77 -20.83
C VAL A 380 14.32 -10.88 -19.58
N GLY A 381 13.01 -10.76 -19.76
CA GLY A 381 12.02 -10.98 -18.70
C GLY A 381 10.87 -9.99 -18.74
N MET A 382 10.11 -9.96 -17.64
CA MET A 382 9.05 -8.97 -17.46
C MET A 382 9.61 -7.62 -17.08
N HIS A 383 9.26 -6.61 -17.87
CA HIS A 383 9.61 -5.21 -17.63
C HIS A 383 8.36 -4.33 -17.53
N THR A 384 8.46 -3.27 -16.72
CA THR A 384 7.47 -2.19 -16.68
C THR A 384 8.02 -0.98 -17.43
N ILE A 385 7.33 -0.59 -18.50
CA ILE A 385 7.64 0.61 -19.27
C ILE A 385 6.60 1.65 -18.87
N SER A 386 7.04 2.84 -18.53
CA SER A 386 6.13 3.92 -18.14
C SER A 386 6.55 5.26 -18.71
N ALA A 387 5.59 6.16 -18.85
CA ALA A 387 5.86 7.50 -19.30
C ALA A 387 4.95 8.53 -18.62
N PHE A 388 5.44 9.76 -18.51
CA PHE A 388 4.66 10.90 -18.08
C PHE A 388 5.15 12.18 -18.75
N ALA A 389 4.28 13.19 -18.76
CA ALA A 389 4.65 14.55 -19.17
C ALA A 389 4.88 15.43 -17.93
N ARG A 390 5.77 16.42 -18.02
CA ARG A 390 6.09 17.35 -16.94
C ARG A 390 6.19 18.78 -17.48
N ASN A 391 5.79 19.75 -16.67
CA ASN A 391 6.08 21.16 -16.89
C ASN A 391 6.52 21.83 -15.58
N SER A 392 6.60 23.16 -15.56
CA SER A 392 6.97 23.94 -14.39
C SER A 392 6.02 23.79 -13.19
N SER A 393 4.77 23.38 -13.41
CA SER A 393 3.80 23.07 -12.37
C SER A 393 3.93 21.65 -11.83
N GLY A 394 4.74 20.80 -12.46
CA GLY A 394 5.06 19.46 -11.96
C GLY A 394 4.75 18.35 -12.94
N LYS A 395 4.78 17.12 -12.42
CA LYS A 395 4.55 15.88 -13.15
C LYS A 395 3.05 15.64 -13.35
N GLY A 396 2.67 15.29 -14.57
CA GLY A 396 1.35 14.78 -14.90
C GLY A 396 1.19 13.30 -14.56
N PRO A 397 -0.03 12.73 -14.69
CA PRO A 397 -0.25 11.33 -14.41
C PRO A 397 0.61 10.41 -15.29
N GLN A 398 1.02 9.27 -14.73
CA GLN A 398 1.89 8.31 -15.39
C GLN A 398 1.08 7.23 -16.10
N ALA A 399 1.40 6.98 -17.37
CA ALA A 399 0.95 5.81 -18.12
C ALA A 399 1.97 4.69 -17.98
N SER A 400 1.52 3.43 -17.99
CA SER A 400 2.41 2.27 -17.94
C SER A 400 1.86 1.06 -18.68
N GLU A 401 2.79 0.24 -19.20
CA GLU A 401 2.53 -1.07 -19.76
C GLU A 401 3.57 -2.07 -19.26
N ARG A 402 3.14 -3.31 -19.06
CA ARG A 402 4.03 -4.44 -18.76
C ARG A 402 4.20 -5.28 -20.01
N LYS A 403 5.46 -5.55 -20.38
CA LYS A 403 5.81 -6.41 -21.51
C LYS A 403 6.89 -7.42 -21.13
N TRP A 404 6.69 -8.66 -21.57
CA TRP A 404 7.76 -9.65 -21.61
C TRP A 404 8.69 -9.30 -22.76
N ILE A 405 9.98 -9.15 -22.49
CA ILE A 405 11.00 -8.78 -23.46
C ILE A 405 11.99 -9.93 -23.59
N GLY A 406 12.30 -10.31 -24.82
CA GLY A 406 13.21 -11.41 -25.13
C GLY A 406 12.53 -12.75 -25.38
N VAL A 407 13.35 -13.76 -25.67
CA VAL A 407 12.88 -15.08 -26.07
C VAL A 407 12.41 -15.85 -24.83
N ASP A 408 11.15 -16.28 -24.83
CA ASP A 408 10.63 -17.17 -23.80
C ASP A 408 11.31 -18.56 -23.89
N THR A 409 11.61 -19.15 -22.74
CA THR A 409 12.19 -20.49 -22.69
C THR A 409 11.06 -21.48 -22.39
N PRO A 410 10.56 -22.23 -23.39
CA PRO A 410 9.51 -23.22 -23.12
C PRO A 410 10.00 -24.23 -22.09
N LEU A 411 9.10 -24.66 -21.21
CA LEU A 411 9.38 -25.77 -20.31
C LEU A 411 9.78 -27.02 -21.13
N PRO A 412 10.68 -27.86 -20.61
CA PRO A 412 11.00 -29.14 -21.25
C PRO A 412 9.72 -29.90 -21.56
N LEU A 413 9.62 -30.46 -22.77
CA LEU A 413 8.47 -31.29 -23.13
C LEU A 413 8.40 -32.50 -22.20
N GLU A 414 7.34 -32.59 -21.40
CA GLU A 414 7.02 -33.79 -20.63
C GLU A 414 6.10 -34.70 -21.46
N ASN A 415 6.30 -36.03 -21.38
CA ASN A 415 5.46 -37.05 -22.02
C ASN A 415 5.50 -37.12 -23.56
N CYS A 416 6.64 -36.84 -24.19
CA CYS A 416 6.83 -37.14 -25.62
C CYS A 416 6.67 -38.64 -25.92
N LYS A 417 5.62 -39.02 -26.66
CA LYS A 417 5.46 -40.36 -27.21
C LYS A 417 5.88 -40.38 -28.67
N LEU A 418 6.99 -41.05 -28.96
CA LEU A 418 7.38 -41.37 -30.33
C LEU A 418 6.60 -42.60 -30.79
N THR A 419 5.88 -42.50 -31.90
CA THR A 419 5.33 -43.67 -32.62
C THR A 419 5.98 -43.74 -33.99
N VAL A 420 6.53 -44.91 -34.31
CA VAL A 420 7.09 -45.20 -35.63
C VAL A 420 6.10 -46.13 -36.32
N SER A 421 5.46 -45.65 -37.39
CA SER A 421 4.76 -46.51 -38.34
C SER A 421 5.74 -46.86 -39.45
N GLY A 422 6.18 -48.11 -39.50
CA GLY A 422 6.90 -48.66 -40.65
C GLY A 422 5.90 -49.24 -41.64
N ASP A 423 6.16 -49.00 -42.92
CA ASP A 423 5.53 -49.74 -44.03
C ASP A 423 6.11 -51.16 -44.15
#